data_AF-A0A1D6LU25-F1
#
_entry.id   AF-A0A1D6LU25-F1
#
_cell.length_a   1.000
_cell.length_b   1.000
_cell.length_c   1.000
_cell.angle_alpha   90.00
_cell.angle_beta   90.00
_cell.angle_gamma   90.00
#
_symmetry.space_group_name_H-M   'P 1'
#
loop_
_entity.id
_entity.type
_entity.pdbx_description
1 polymer ?
#
loop_
_entity_poly.entity_id
_entity_poly.type
_entity_poly.pdbx_seq_one_letter_code
_entity_poly.pdbx_strand_id
1 'polypeptide(L)'
;MAEADSCLESFELYESESKFYILGTNCNKTIWRLLKIDRMEPSEVNVHEDSTVLSQSDYLDMLKNLDEQHRSTGGVKFVTNCFGIIGFIKFLGPYYMLIITEQRKIGDIFGHMVYQVSKTAMIELSNSTTRPKLINSKDENRYKKLLQTIDLRKDFFFSHSYHIMRSLQKNFNDPQEGWELYDTMFVWNEFLTRGIRDILKTTLWTVALVYGFFKQDKLAICGKDIMLTLIARRSRHYAGTRYLKRGVNEEGRVANDVETEQIVYEDMLGPWQISSVVQNRGSIPLFWSQETSKLNLKPDIICKH
;
A
#
# COMPACT_ATOMS: atom_id res chain seq x y z
N MET A 1 4.97 -8.06 -21.10
CA MET A 1 5.78 -9.28 -20.83
C MET A 1 7.20 -8.97 -20.36
N ALA A 2 7.79 -7.81 -20.65
CA ALA A 2 9.10 -7.41 -20.11
C ALA A 2 9.05 -6.78 -18.68
N GLU A 3 7.90 -6.26 -18.23
CA GLU A 3 7.75 -5.65 -16.89
C GLU A 3 7.55 -6.66 -15.75
N ALA A 4 7.20 -7.91 -16.05
CA ALA A 4 7.00 -8.94 -15.01
C ALA A 4 8.32 -9.35 -14.34
N ASP A 5 9.45 -9.16 -15.02
CA ASP A 5 10.78 -9.51 -14.50
C ASP A 5 11.41 -8.43 -13.60
N SER A 6 10.82 -7.23 -13.49
CA SER A 6 11.34 -6.14 -12.65
C SER A 6 10.58 -5.92 -11.34
N CYS A 7 9.41 -6.55 -11.17
CA CYS A 7 8.55 -6.36 -10.02
C CYS A 7 8.92 -7.30 -8.85
N LEU A 8 8.98 -6.75 -7.63
CA LEU A 8 9.20 -7.54 -6.41
C LEU A 8 7.85 -7.99 -5.83
N GLU A 9 7.68 -9.28 -5.62
CA GLU A 9 6.42 -9.89 -5.15
C GLU A 9 6.56 -10.58 -3.78
N SER A 10 7.78 -11.04 -3.44
CA SER A 10 8.07 -11.72 -2.19
C SER A 10 9.29 -11.11 -1.54
N PHE A 11 9.26 -11.02 -0.21
CA PHE A 11 10.30 -10.38 0.58
C PHE A 11 10.63 -11.20 1.82
N GLU A 12 11.90 -11.24 2.17
CA GLU A 12 12.39 -11.86 3.40
C GLU A 12 13.00 -10.78 4.29
N LEU A 13 12.51 -10.68 5.53
CA LEU A 13 13.02 -9.74 6.52
C LEU A 13 13.97 -10.45 7.48
N TYR A 14 15.16 -9.87 7.61
CA TYR A 14 16.18 -10.27 8.57
C TYR A 14 16.59 -9.10 9.48
N GLU A 15 17.06 -9.44 10.67
CA GLU A 15 17.43 -8.52 11.73
C GLU A 15 18.84 -8.82 12.23
N SER A 16 19.66 -7.78 12.40
CA SER A 16 20.86 -7.80 13.23
C SER A 16 20.73 -6.73 14.32
N GLU A 17 21.72 -6.64 15.22
CA GLU A 17 21.72 -5.63 16.29
C GLU A 17 21.58 -4.19 15.76
N SER A 18 22.22 -3.88 14.62
CA SER A 18 22.30 -2.51 14.09
C SER A 18 21.41 -2.25 12.88
N LYS A 19 20.94 -3.29 12.16
CA LYS A 19 20.23 -3.13 10.89
C LYS A 19 19.09 -4.12 10.71
N PHE A 20 18.08 -3.74 9.93
CA PHE A 20 17.23 -4.67 9.22
C PHE A 20 17.69 -4.82 7.78
N TYR A 21 17.49 -6.01 7.23
CA TYR A 21 17.77 -6.37 5.85
C TYR A 21 16.50 -6.94 5.22
N ILE A 22 16.03 -6.34 4.12
CA ILE A 22 14.90 -6.84 3.36
C ILE A 22 15.41 -7.31 2.01
N LEU A 23 15.26 -8.61 1.75
CA LEU A 23 15.60 -9.23 0.49
C LEU A 23 14.33 -9.40 -0.33
N GLY A 24 14.21 -8.65 -1.43
CA GLY A 24 13.07 -8.71 -2.33
C GLY A 24 13.38 -9.53 -3.58
N THR A 25 12.41 -10.31 -4.03
CA THR A 25 12.52 -11.13 -5.25
C THR A 25 11.24 -11.10 -6.08
N ASN A 26 11.37 -11.36 -7.38
CA ASN A 26 10.25 -11.51 -8.29
C ASN A 26 9.57 -12.88 -8.15
N CYS A 27 8.43 -13.06 -8.82
CA CYS A 27 7.64 -14.30 -8.76
C CYS A 27 8.43 -15.57 -9.12
N ASN A 28 9.37 -15.45 -10.07
CA ASN A 28 10.18 -16.56 -10.58
C ASN A 28 11.48 -16.80 -9.78
N LYS A 29 11.78 -15.98 -8.77
CA LYS A 29 13.03 -16.02 -7.99
C LYS A 29 14.31 -15.92 -8.82
N THR A 30 14.24 -15.19 -9.93
CA THR A 30 15.38 -15.00 -10.84
C THR A 30 16.22 -13.79 -10.47
N ILE A 31 15.61 -12.79 -9.82
CA ILE A 31 16.29 -11.58 -9.36
C ILE A 31 16.12 -11.40 -7.86
N TRP A 32 17.18 -10.93 -7.19
CA TRP A 32 17.17 -10.55 -5.79
C TRP A 32 17.74 -9.15 -5.62
N ARG A 33 17.11 -8.37 -4.74
CA ARG A 33 17.55 -7.02 -4.35
C ARG A 33 17.63 -6.93 -2.85
N LEU A 34 18.48 -6.04 -2.33
CA LEU A 34 18.68 -5.85 -0.90
C LEU A 34 18.38 -4.41 -0.48
N LEU A 35 17.48 -4.25 0.48
CA LEU A 35 17.22 -3.00 1.18
C LEU A 35 17.76 -3.10 2.61
N LYS A 36 18.55 -2.11 3.02
CA LYS A 36 19.13 -2.00 4.36
C LYS A 36 18.43 -0.88 5.11
N ILE A 37 18.02 -1.14 6.36
CA ILE A 37 17.38 -0.16 7.25
C ILE A 37 18.21 -0.03 8.51
N ASP A 38 18.59 1.19 8.88
CA ASP A 38 19.30 1.45 10.14
C ASP A 38 18.37 1.32 11.36
N ARG A 39 18.88 0.78 12.46
CA ARG A 39 18.19 0.61 13.74
C ARG A 39 18.80 1.44 14.89
N MET A 40 19.94 2.07 14.63
CA MET A 40 20.69 2.83 15.62
C MET A 40 20.19 4.27 15.74
N GLU A 41 19.60 4.82 14.68
CA GLU A 41 18.97 6.14 14.70
C GLU A 41 17.47 6.03 15.00
N PRO A 42 16.99 6.40 16.21
CA PRO A 42 15.57 6.31 16.55
C PRO A 42 14.72 7.41 15.93
N SER A 43 15.33 8.51 15.48
CA SER A 43 14.60 9.74 15.14
C SER A 43 14.22 9.87 13.68
N GLU A 44 14.91 9.16 12.79
CA GLU A 44 14.79 9.23 11.34
C GLU A 44 14.82 7.81 10.72
N VAL A 45 14.21 7.65 9.55
CA VAL A 45 14.27 6.38 8.80
C VAL A 45 15.41 6.46 7.80
N ASN A 46 16.52 5.80 8.11
CA ASN A 46 17.65 5.68 7.20
C ASN A 46 17.57 4.37 6.43
N VAL A 47 17.26 4.48 5.13
CA VAL A 47 17.06 3.37 4.20
C VAL A 47 18.02 3.49 3.02
N HIS A 48 18.61 2.37 2.62
CA HIS A 48 19.54 2.30 1.50
C HIS A 48 19.30 1.01 0.69
N GLU A 49 18.98 1.15 -0.59
CA GLU A 49 18.95 0.03 -1.54
C GLU A 49 20.36 -0.24 -2.08
N ASP A 50 20.78 -1.50 -2.01
CA ASP A 50 22.00 -1.95 -2.68
C ASP A 50 21.75 -1.99 -4.19
N SER A 51 22.61 -1.34 -4.98
CA SER A 51 22.44 -1.24 -6.44
C SER A 51 22.67 -2.58 -7.16
N THR A 52 23.22 -3.56 -6.46
CA THR A 52 23.56 -4.87 -7.02
C THR A 52 22.30 -5.74 -7.16
N VAL A 53 21.96 -6.14 -8.38
CA VAL A 53 20.93 -7.16 -8.64
C VAL A 53 21.59 -8.53 -8.60
N LEU A 54 21.11 -9.40 -7.72
CA LEU A 54 21.72 -10.68 -7.40
C LEU A 54 20.98 -11.84 -8.08
N SER A 55 21.72 -12.87 -8.46
CA SER A 55 21.15 -14.17 -8.84
C SER A 55 20.79 -15.01 -7.59
N GLN A 56 20.10 -16.13 -7.79
CA GLN A 56 19.76 -17.05 -6.71
C GLN A 56 20.99 -17.61 -5.97
N SER A 57 22.11 -17.85 -6.67
CA SER A 57 23.35 -18.31 -6.03
C SER A 57 24.01 -17.20 -5.23
N ASP A 58 24.08 -15.99 -5.79
CA ASP A 58 24.72 -14.85 -5.13
C ASP A 58 23.96 -14.43 -3.87
N TYR A 59 22.63 -14.59 -3.87
CA TYR A 59 21.77 -14.38 -2.71
C TYR A 59 22.20 -15.26 -1.51
N LEU A 60 22.50 -16.54 -1.72
CA LEU A 60 22.89 -17.45 -0.64
C LEU A 60 24.24 -17.07 -0.04
N ASP A 61 25.20 -16.71 -0.89
CA ASP A 61 26.53 -16.31 -0.43
C ASP A 61 26.50 -14.94 0.24
N MET A 62 25.67 -14.01 -0.25
CA MET A 62 25.43 -12.73 0.41
C MET A 62 24.84 -12.91 1.82
N LEU A 63 23.87 -13.80 2.00
CA LEU A 63 23.31 -14.09 3.32
C LEU A 63 24.36 -14.65 4.30
N LYS A 64 25.22 -15.57 3.85
CA LYS A 64 26.33 -16.09 4.67
C LYS A 64 27.29 -14.97 5.05
N ASN A 65 27.66 -14.13 4.09
CA ASN A 65 28.56 -13.00 4.34
C ASN A 65 27.95 -11.99 5.33
N LEU A 66 26.65 -11.72 5.24
CA LEU A 66 25.95 -10.86 6.20
C LEU A 66 25.94 -11.48 7.60
N ASP A 67 25.70 -12.79 7.73
CA ASP A 67 25.74 -13.48 9.01
C ASP A 67 27.14 -13.44 9.64
N GLU A 68 28.19 -13.66 8.83
CA GLU A 68 29.58 -13.56 9.27
C GLU A 68 29.97 -12.15 9.73
N GLN A 69 29.50 -11.12 9.03
CA GLN A 69 29.73 -9.71 9.41
C GLN A 69 29.15 -9.37 10.79
N HIS A 70 28.00 -9.95 11.15
CA HIS A 70 27.34 -9.71 12.44
C HIS A 70 27.61 -10.82 13.47
N ARG A 71 28.55 -11.73 13.21
CA ARG A 71 28.78 -12.90 14.08
C ARG A 71 29.14 -12.52 15.52
N SER A 72 29.84 -11.40 15.71
CA SER A 72 30.19 -10.87 17.03
C SER A 72 28.99 -10.38 17.83
N THR A 73 27.89 -10.00 17.16
CA THR A 73 26.66 -9.46 17.76
C THR A 73 25.48 -10.45 17.69
N GLY A 74 25.77 -11.72 17.37
CA GLY A 74 24.78 -12.81 17.35
C GLY A 74 24.22 -13.14 15.96
N GLY A 75 24.89 -12.68 14.90
CA GLY A 75 24.57 -13.00 13.51
C GLY A 75 23.36 -12.24 12.97
N VAL A 76 22.87 -12.70 11.82
CA VAL A 76 21.67 -12.18 11.18
C VAL A 76 20.53 -13.18 11.38
N LYS A 77 19.42 -12.71 11.95
CA LYS A 77 18.27 -13.54 12.32
C LYS A 77 17.12 -13.32 11.37
N PHE A 78 16.52 -14.41 10.89
CA PHE A 78 15.27 -14.33 10.14
C PHE A 78 14.12 -13.86 11.04
N VAL A 79 13.33 -12.90 10.55
CA VAL A 79 12.17 -12.34 11.26
C VAL A 79 10.87 -12.90 10.68
N THR A 80 10.62 -12.68 9.39
CA THR A 80 9.40 -13.12 8.71
C THR A 80 9.52 -12.97 7.19
N ASN A 81 8.69 -13.71 6.46
CA ASN A 81 8.37 -13.40 5.08
C ASN A 81 7.30 -12.30 5.01
N CYS A 82 7.31 -11.52 3.94
CA CYS A 82 6.28 -10.54 3.64
C CYS A 82 6.07 -10.34 2.13
N PHE A 83 4.98 -9.68 1.79
CA PHE A 83 4.50 -9.43 0.43
C PHE A 83 4.47 -7.92 0.10
N GLY A 84 5.30 -7.14 0.79
CA GLY A 84 5.45 -5.71 0.53
C GLY A 84 5.33 -4.84 1.78
N ILE A 85 5.91 -3.65 1.66
CA ILE A 85 5.91 -2.63 2.71
C ILE A 85 4.70 -1.72 2.53
N ILE A 86 3.88 -1.62 3.58
CA ILE A 86 2.75 -0.68 3.65
C ILE A 86 3.26 0.72 3.91
N GLY A 87 4.33 0.85 4.69
CA GLY A 87 5.05 2.10 4.90
C GLY A 87 5.59 2.21 6.32
N PHE A 88 6.02 3.42 6.66
CA PHE A 88 6.66 3.76 7.93
C PHE A 88 5.84 4.81 8.66
N ILE A 89 5.77 4.69 9.98
CA ILE A 89 5.08 5.67 10.81
C ILE A 89 5.84 5.91 12.10
N LYS A 90 5.94 7.18 12.49
CA LYS A 90 6.40 7.59 13.82
C LYS A 90 5.20 8.11 14.59
N PHE A 91 5.04 7.64 15.82
CA PHE A 91 4.07 8.19 16.76
C PHE A 91 4.78 9.23 17.64
N LEU A 92 5.01 8.92 18.92
CA LEU A 92 5.78 9.75 19.84
C LEU A 92 7.20 9.19 20.07
N GLY A 93 7.35 7.88 19.92
CA GLY A 93 8.62 7.17 20.10
C GLY A 93 9.32 6.84 18.77
N PRO A 94 9.77 5.58 18.59
CA PRO A 94 10.52 5.18 17.42
C PRO A 94 9.62 5.08 16.18
N TYR A 95 10.27 4.91 15.02
CA TYR A 95 9.58 4.50 13.82
C TYR A 95 9.13 3.04 13.88
N TYR A 96 8.00 2.77 13.25
CA TYR A 96 7.49 1.43 12.99
C TYR A 96 7.36 1.22 11.49
N MET A 97 7.75 0.04 11.05
CA MET A 97 7.53 -0.46 9.70
C MET A 97 6.29 -1.35 9.68
N LEU A 98 5.34 -1.05 8.79
CA LEU A 98 4.17 -1.87 8.55
C LEU A 98 4.38 -2.71 7.28
N ILE A 99 4.18 -4.02 7.40
CA ILE A 99 4.36 -4.98 6.31
C ILE A 99 3.15 -5.91 6.17
N ILE A 100 2.96 -6.46 4.97
CA ILE A 100 1.95 -7.48 4.69
C ILE A 100 2.60 -8.85 4.87
N THR A 101 2.16 -9.64 5.84
CA THR A 101 2.72 -10.97 6.10
C THR A 101 1.92 -12.09 5.45
N GLU A 102 0.64 -11.85 5.16
CA GLU A 102 -0.21 -12.78 4.40
C GLU A 102 -1.14 -11.99 3.48
N GLN A 103 -1.34 -12.51 2.27
CA GLN A 103 -2.22 -11.96 1.25
C GLN A 103 -3.06 -13.06 0.60
N ARG A 104 -4.19 -12.68 0.00
CA ARG A 104 -5.08 -13.58 -0.73
C ARG A 104 -5.35 -13.03 -2.12
N LYS A 105 -5.18 -13.83 -3.18
CA LYS A 105 -5.61 -13.45 -4.54
C LYS A 105 -7.13 -13.28 -4.57
N ILE A 106 -7.60 -12.15 -5.09
CA ILE A 106 -9.03 -11.85 -5.24
C ILE A 106 -9.47 -11.71 -6.71
N GLY A 107 -8.52 -11.69 -7.64
CA GLY A 107 -8.74 -11.66 -9.08
C GLY A 107 -7.46 -11.31 -9.82
N ASP A 108 -7.58 -10.99 -11.09
CA ASP A 108 -6.51 -10.41 -11.88
C ASP A 108 -7.04 -9.48 -12.97
N ILE A 109 -6.21 -8.52 -13.38
CA ILE A 109 -6.49 -7.60 -14.47
C ILE A 109 -5.50 -7.92 -15.58
N PHE A 110 -5.96 -8.59 -16.64
CA PHE A 110 -5.13 -8.97 -17.79
C PHE A 110 -3.85 -9.75 -17.40
N GLY A 111 -3.96 -10.68 -16.44
CA GLY A 111 -2.83 -11.45 -15.94
C GLY A 111 -2.04 -10.77 -14.81
N HIS A 112 -2.34 -9.52 -14.47
CA HIS A 112 -1.79 -8.87 -13.28
C HIS A 112 -2.61 -9.22 -12.04
N MET A 113 -2.00 -9.97 -11.13
CA MET A 113 -2.68 -10.47 -9.94
C MET A 113 -3.10 -9.33 -9.01
N VAL A 114 -4.34 -9.40 -8.50
CA VAL A 114 -4.87 -8.47 -7.49
C VAL A 114 -5.04 -9.23 -6.17
N TYR A 115 -4.52 -8.64 -5.11
CA TYR A 115 -4.46 -9.25 -3.78
C TYR A 115 -5.20 -8.41 -2.75
N GLN A 116 -5.81 -9.09 -1.79
CA GLN A 116 -6.33 -8.53 -0.55
C GLN A 116 -5.39 -8.86 0.60
N VAL A 117 -5.13 -7.86 1.45
CA VAL A 117 -4.34 -8.05 2.67
C VAL A 117 -5.08 -9.02 3.60
N SER A 118 -4.41 -10.06 4.08
CA SER A 118 -4.99 -11.02 5.02
C SER A 118 -4.38 -10.89 6.42
N LYS A 119 -3.10 -10.53 6.50
CA LYS A 119 -2.40 -10.27 7.77
C LYS A 119 -1.31 -9.24 7.59
N THR A 120 -1.11 -8.42 8.62
CA THR A 120 -0.06 -7.42 8.69
C THR A 120 0.78 -7.63 9.94
N ALA A 121 2.00 -7.07 9.92
CA ALA A 121 2.83 -6.94 11.10
C ALA A 121 3.34 -5.49 11.21
N MET A 122 3.51 -5.04 12.45
CA MET A 122 4.09 -3.74 12.78
C MET A 122 5.39 -3.99 13.56
N ILE A 123 6.51 -3.60 12.99
CA ILE A 123 7.85 -3.88 13.51
C ILE A 123 8.47 -2.57 13.98
N GLU A 124 8.92 -2.52 15.23
CA GLU A 124 9.64 -1.39 15.80
C GLU A 124 11.06 -1.35 15.21
N LEU A 125 11.46 -0.21 14.63
CA LEU A 125 12.77 -0.10 13.98
C LEU A 125 13.92 -0.01 14.99
N SER A 126 13.74 0.77 16.06
CA SER A 126 14.77 1.00 17.06
C SER A 126 15.17 -0.27 17.79
N ASN A 127 16.46 -0.43 18.05
CA ASN A 127 16.93 -1.45 18.98
C ASN A 127 16.54 -1.08 20.43
N SER A 128 16.33 -2.10 21.27
CA SER A 128 16.11 -2.00 22.71
C SER A 128 17.12 -1.11 23.46
N THR A 129 18.36 -1.05 22.98
CA THR A 129 19.46 -0.25 23.55
C THR A 129 19.34 1.25 23.26
N THR A 130 18.73 1.64 22.14
CA THR A 130 18.54 3.03 21.71
C THR A 130 17.17 3.60 22.10
N ARG A 131 16.38 2.81 22.86
CA ARG A 131 15.02 3.19 23.25
C ARG A 131 15.04 4.43 24.16
N PRO A 132 14.38 5.54 23.78
CA PRO A 132 14.33 6.73 24.62
C PRO A 132 13.65 6.42 25.96
N LYS A 133 14.34 6.69 27.08
CA LYS A 133 13.85 6.40 28.45
C LYS A 133 12.57 7.19 28.85
N LEU A 134 12.24 8.24 28.10
CA LEU A 134 11.18 9.20 28.41
C LEU A 134 9.86 8.97 27.64
N ILE A 135 9.72 7.88 26.88
CA ILE A 135 8.47 7.65 26.13
C ILE A 135 7.33 7.38 27.10
N ASN A 136 6.31 8.25 27.10
CA ASN A 136 5.04 7.96 27.75
C ASN A 136 4.36 6.81 27.01
N SER A 137 4.62 5.59 27.47
CA SER A 137 4.13 4.35 26.85
C SER A 137 2.60 4.30 26.72
N LYS A 138 1.87 5.08 27.52
CA LYS A 138 0.40 5.18 27.44
C LYS A 138 -0.06 5.86 26.16
N ASP A 139 0.50 7.03 25.83
CA ASP A 139 0.09 7.80 24.65
C ASP A 139 0.54 7.12 23.36
N GLU A 140 1.76 6.56 23.35
CA GLU A 140 2.27 5.73 22.25
C GLU A 140 1.31 4.57 21.93
N ASN A 141 0.91 3.81 22.96
CA ASN A 141 -0.02 2.71 22.81
C ASN A 141 -1.42 3.18 22.40
N ARG A 142 -1.84 4.39 22.80
CA ARG A 142 -3.11 4.99 22.35
C ARG A 142 -3.08 5.24 20.84
N TYR A 143 -2.01 5.82 20.30
CA TYR A 143 -1.87 6.05 18.86
C TYR A 143 -1.77 4.75 18.06
N LYS A 144 -1.03 3.75 18.57
CA LYS A 144 -1.01 2.40 17.98
C LYS A 144 -2.41 1.80 17.88
N LYS A 145 -3.19 1.88 18.95
CA LYS A 145 -4.59 1.40 18.98
C LYS A 145 -5.47 2.15 17.98
N LEU A 146 -5.31 3.47 17.85
CA LEU A 146 -6.04 4.27 16.86
C LEU A 146 -5.74 3.79 15.44
N LEU A 147 -4.47 3.56 15.10
CA LEU A 147 -4.13 3.01 13.78
C LEU A 147 -4.73 1.61 13.58
N GLN A 148 -4.70 0.77 14.61
CA GLN A 148 -5.28 -0.59 14.60
C GLN A 148 -6.81 -0.61 14.49
N THR A 149 -7.52 0.52 14.68
CA THR A 149 -8.96 0.59 14.38
C THR A 149 -9.25 0.45 12.88
N ILE A 150 -8.26 0.74 12.03
CA ILE A 150 -8.35 0.56 10.60
C ILE A 150 -7.99 -0.90 10.30
N ASP A 151 -9.01 -1.71 10.02
CA ASP A 151 -8.79 -3.10 9.62
C ASP A 151 -8.33 -3.16 8.17
N LEU A 152 -7.01 -3.21 7.98
CA LEU A 152 -6.39 -3.34 6.65
C LEU A 152 -6.78 -4.63 5.94
N ARG A 153 -7.39 -5.60 6.61
CA ARG A 153 -7.82 -6.87 5.97
C ARG A 153 -9.16 -6.74 5.26
N LYS A 154 -9.90 -5.66 5.54
CA LYS A 154 -11.24 -5.44 5.01
C LYS A 154 -11.18 -4.31 3.98
N ASP A 155 -11.67 -4.59 2.78
CA ASP A 155 -11.86 -3.58 1.74
C ASP A 155 -10.55 -2.90 1.24
N PHE A 156 -9.37 -3.44 1.57
CA PHE A 156 -8.09 -3.02 1.01
C PHE A 156 -7.52 -4.05 0.05
N PHE A 157 -7.08 -3.58 -1.11
CA PHE A 157 -6.49 -4.41 -2.15
C PHE A 157 -5.36 -3.68 -2.85
N PHE A 158 -4.50 -4.44 -3.52
CA PHE A 158 -3.35 -3.93 -4.25
C PHE A 158 -2.95 -4.91 -5.36
N SER A 159 -2.06 -4.45 -6.24
CA SER A 159 -1.35 -5.31 -7.19
C SER A 159 0.12 -4.90 -7.18
N HIS A 160 1.01 -5.87 -7.34
CA HIS A 160 2.44 -5.62 -7.46
C HIS A 160 2.78 -5.04 -8.83
N SER A 161 2.14 -5.58 -9.87
CA SER A 161 2.47 -5.32 -11.28
C SER A 161 1.48 -4.42 -12.01
N TYR A 162 0.38 -4.01 -11.37
CA TYR A 162 -0.65 -3.17 -12.00
C TYR A 162 -1.00 -1.97 -11.15
N HIS A 163 -1.14 -0.81 -11.78
CA HIS A 163 -1.53 0.43 -11.12
C HIS A 163 -3.04 0.47 -10.84
N ILE A 164 -3.47 -0.36 -9.90
CA ILE A 164 -4.88 -0.57 -9.55
C ILE A 164 -5.57 0.67 -8.96
N MET A 165 -4.79 1.64 -8.51
CA MET A 165 -5.25 2.97 -8.06
C MET A 165 -5.71 3.88 -9.20
N ARG A 166 -5.49 3.50 -10.46
CA ARG A 166 -5.90 4.24 -11.65
C ARG A 166 -6.97 3.45 -12.41
N SER A 167 -7.79 4.17 -13.18
CA SER A 167 -8.69 3.52 -14.13
C SER A 167 -7.93 2.92 -15.30
N LEU A 168 -8.55 1.94 -15.97
CA LEU A 168 -8.01 1.32 -17.16
C LEU A 168 -7.64 2.35 -18.22
N GLN A 169 -8.54 3.29 -18.50
CA GLN A 169 -8.30 4.35 -19.47
C GLN A 169 -7.04 5.18 -19.14
N LYS A 170 -6.82 5.52 -17.85
CA LYS A 170 -5.63 6.25 -17.42
C LYS A 170 -4.37 5.41 -17.58
N ASN A 171 -4.43 4.12 -17.24
CA ASN A 171 -3.29 3.20 -17.41
C ASN A 171 -2.92 2.99 -18.89
N PHE A 172 -3.88 3.05 -19.82
CA PHE A 172 -3.62 2.89 -21.26
C PHE A 172 -3.16 4.19 -21.94
N ASN A 173 -3.79 5.32 -21.62
CA ASN A 173 -3.58 6.57 -22.37
C ASN A 173 -2.48 7.46 -21.79
N ASP A 174 -2.13 7.23 -20.53
CA ASP A 174 -1.17 8.05 -19.80
C ASP A 174 -0.24 7.12 -19.03
N PRO A 175 0.75 6.51 -19.71
CA PRO A 175 1.82 5.78 -19.05
C PRO A 175 2.75 6.78 -18.37
N GLN A 176 2.22 7.55 -17.41
CA GLN A 176 3.04 8.20 -16.41
C GLN A 176 3.87 7.10 -15.77
N GLU A 177 5.18 7.27 -15.80
CA GLU A 177 6.13 6.40 -15.12
C GLU A 177 6.67 7.13 -13.89
N GLY A 178 7.10 6.35 -12.89
CA GLY A 178 7.76 6.88 -11.71
C GLY A 178 6.90 6.92 -10.45
N TRP A 179 7.52 7.41 -9.38
CA TRP A 179 6.99 7.33 -8.03
C TRP A 179 5.87 8.34 -7.74
N GLU A 180 5.73 9.39 -8.56
CA GLU A 180 4.65 10.40 -8.47
C GLU A 180 3.25 9.81 -8.72
N LEU A 181 3.16 8.70 -9.47
CA LEU A 181 1.93 7.91 -9.63
C LEU A 181 1.29 7.51 -8.29
N TYR A 182 2.10 7.40 -7.25
CA TYR A 182 1.62 6.98 -5.94
C TYR A 182 1.14 8.16 -5.09
N ASP A 183 1.15 9.39 -5.61
CA ASP A 183 0.60 10.58 -4.93
C ASP A 183 -0.90 10.78 -5.15
N THR A 184 -1.49 9.93 -6.00
CA THR A 184 -2.92 9.98 -6.32
C THR A 184 -3.81 9.86 -5.09
N MET A 185 -5.04 10.36 -5.21
CA MET A 185 -6.00 10.34 -4.13
C MET A 185 -6.46 8.94 -3.71
N PHE A 186 -6.18 7.92 -4.52
CA PHE A 186 -6.60 6.53 -4.29
C PHE A 186 -5.53 5.64 -3.64
N VAL A 187 -4.29 6.14 -3.46
CA VAL A 187 -3.26 5.45 -2.70
C VAL A 187 -3.42 5.78 -1.22
N TRP A 188 -4.14 4.94 -0.49
CA TRP A 188 -4.49 5.19 0.91
C TRP A 188 -3.25 5.36 1.80
N ASN A 189 -2.23 4.54 1.60
CA ASN A 189 -0.99 4.55 2.38
C ASN A 189 0.07 5.52 1.86
N GLU A 190 -0.28 6.48 0.98
CA GLU A 190 0.69 7.43 0.40
C GLU A 190 1.55 8.11 1.48
N PHE A 191 0.93 8.60 2.55
CA PHE A 191 1.63 9.23 3.68
C PHE A 191 2.66 8.29 4.33
N LEU A 192 2.31 7.02 4.50
CA LEU A 192 3.17 6.01 5.12
C LEU A 192 4.37 5.68 4.23
N THR A 193 4.18 5.70 2.91
CA THR A 193 5.23 5.38 1.93
C THR A 193 6.07 6.58 1.51
N ARG A 194 5.63 7.81 1.77
CA ARG A 194 6.25 9.03 1.25
C ARG A 194 7.75 9.11 1.57
N GLY A 195 8.12 8.95 2.83
CA GLY A 195 9.53 9.09 3.26
C GLY A 195 10.47 8.11 2.55
N ILE A 196 10.12 6.82 2.48
CA ILE A 196 10.96 5.83 1.80
C ILE A 196 11.01 6.06 0.27
N ARG A 197 9.89 6.46 -0.35
CA ARG A 197 9.87 6.79 -1.79
C ARG A 197 10.72 8.03 -2.08
N ASP A 198 10.70 9.03 -1.21
CA ASP A 198 11.49 10.24 -1.37
C ASP A 198 13.00 9.96 -1.26
N ILE A 199 13.39 9.03 -0.40
CA ILE A 199 14.79 8.62 -0.20
C ILE A 199 15.27 7.74 -1.37
N LEU A 200 14.52 6.69 -1.71
CA LEU A 200 14.95 5.68 -2.68
C LEU A 200 14.61 6.03 -4.13
N LYS A 201 13.68 6.97 -4.36
CA LYS A 201 13.15 7.32 -5.69
C LYS A 201 12.58 6.13 -6.46
N THR A 202 12.05 5.14 -5.76
CA THR A 202 11.47 3.92 -6.31
C THR A 202 10.21 3.48 -5.56
N THR A 203 9.38 2.68 -6.21
CA THR A 203 8.15 2.10 -5.65
C THR A 203 8.27 0.58 -5.45
N LEU A 204 9.37 -0.05 -5.86
CA LEU A 204 9.55 -1.51 -5.87
C LEU A 204 9.32 -2.19 -4.50
N TRP A 205 9.67 -1.51 -3.42
CA TRP A 205 9.59 -2.05 -2.06
C TRP A 205 8.22 -1.87 -1.41
N THR A 206 7.44 -0.92 -1.90
CA THR A 206 6.18 -0.48 -1.29
C THR A 206 4.99 -0.86 -2.16
N VAL A 207 3.85 -1.17 -1.54
CA VAL A 207 2.61 -1.43 -2.28
C VAL A 207 1.68 -0.24 -2.24
N ALA A 208 0.96 0.04 -3.33
CA ALA A 208 -0.14 1.00 -3.34
C ALA A 208 -1.41 0.33 -2.80
N LEU A 209 -1.75 0.58 -1.53
CA LEU A 209 -3.00 0.11 -0.96
C LEU A 209 -4.16 0.99 -1.42
N VAL A 210 -5.14 0.36 -2.06
CA VAL A 210 -6.39 1.00 -2.46
C VAL A 210 -7.49 0.57 -1.51
N TYR A 211 -8.25 1.54 -0.99
CA TYR A 211 -9.40 1.29 -0.14
C TYR A 211 -10.69 1.34 -0.96
N GLY A 212 -11.56 0.33 -0.84
CA GLY A 212 -12.85 0.29 -1.51
C GLY A 212 -13.34 -1.12 -1.77
N PHE A 213 -13.63 -1.46 -3.02
CA PHE A 213 -14.22 -2.75 -3.37
C PHE A 213 -13.55 -3.31 -4.62
N PHE A 214 -13.37 -4.63 -4.65
CA PHE A 214 -12.95 -5.35 -5.83
C PHE A 214 -13.73 -6.65 -5.91
N LYS A 215 -14.34 -6.92 -7.06
CA LYS A 215 -14.94 -8.21 -7.36
C LYS A 215 -14.81 -8.52 -8.83
N GLN A 216 -14.58 -9.79 -9.12
CA GLN A 216 -14.48 -10.31 -10.47
C GLN A 216 -15.32 -11.57 -10.57
N ASP A 217 -16.19 -11.63 -11.58
CA ASP A 217 -17.08 -12.76 -11.83
C ASP A 217 -17.05 -13.11 -13.32
N LYS A 218 -17.02 -14.42 -13.61
CA LYS A 218 -17.12 -14.96 -14.97
C LYS A 218 -18.60 -15.21 -15.31
N LEU A 219 -19.04 -14.69 -16.45
CA LEU A 219 -20.42 -14.75 -16.93
C LEU A 219 -20.46 -15.42 -18.30
N ALA A 220 -21.42 -16.31 -18.53
CA ALA A 220 -21.69 -16.87 -19.85
C ALA A 220 -22.88 -16.14 -20.48
N ILE A 221 -22.65 -15.36 -21.55
CA ILE A 221 -23.69 -14.58 -22.24
C ILE A 221 -23.63 -14.90 -23.73
N CYS A 222 -24.75 -15.35 -24.31
CA CYS A 222 -24.86 -15.66 -25.74
C CYS A 222 -23.76 -16.61 -26.26
N GLY A 223 -23.35 -17.61 -25.45
CA GLY A 223 -22.30 -18.56 -25.81
C GLY A 223 -20.87 -18.01 -25.68
N LYS A 224 -20.69 -16.79 -25.18
CA LYS A 224 -19.39 -16.19 -24.88
C LYS A 224 -19.13 -16.18 -23.39
N ASP A 225 -17.89 -16.51 -23.03
CA ASP A 225 -17.37 -16.38 -21.69
C ASP A 225 -16.83 -14.95 -21.51
N ILE A 226 -17.50 -14.18 -20.66
CA ILE A 226 -17.20 -12.78 -20.38
C ILE A 226 -16.68 -12.67 -18.94
N MET A 227 -15.59 -11.94 -18.77
CA MET A 227 -15.11 -11.54 -17.45
C MET A 227 -15.67 -10.16 -17.10
N LEU A 228 -16.41 -10.06 -16.00
CA LEU A 228 -16.89 -8.81 -15.43
C LEU A 228 -16.08 -8.49 -14.18
N THR A 229 -15.43 -7.34 -14.16
CA THR A 229 -14.70 -6.84 -13.00
C THR A 229 -15.30 -5.52 -12.54
N LEU A 230 -15.59 -5.41 -11.25
CA LEU A 230 -16.08 -4.20 -10.61
C LEU A 230 -15.06 -3.74 -9.57
N ILE A 231 -14.55 -2.52 -9.73
CA ILE A 231 -13.57 -1.90 -8.85
C ILE A 231 -14.16 -0.60 -8.31
N ALA A 232 -14.18 -0.41 -7.00
CA ALA A 232 -14.47 0.89 -6.39
C ALA A 232 -13.24 1.36 -5.61
N ARG A 233 -12.81 2.59 -5.85
CA ARG A 233 -11.66 3.23 -5.23
C ARG A 233 -12.12 4.44 -4.45
N ARG A 234 -11.89 4.45 -3.15
CA ARG A 234 -12.27 5.56 -2.26
C ARG A 234 -11.08 6.48 -2.04
N SER A 235 -11.33 7.78 -2.19
CA SER A 235 -10.32 8.80 -1.96
C SER A 235 -9.86 8.83 -0.49
N ARG A 236 -8.54 8.99 -0.29
CA ARG A 236 -7.90 9.26 1.00
C ARG A 236 -8.12 10.70 1.46
N HIS A 237 -8.45 11.59 0.54
CA HIS A 237 -8.61 13.01 0.83
C HIS A 237 -9.96 13.30 1.47
N TYR A 238 -9.94 14.33 2.33
CA TYR A 238 -11.11 14.82 3.06
C TYR A 238 -11.96 13.69 3.69
N ALA A 239 -11.27 12.62 4.12
CA ALA A 239 -11.87 11.46 4.73
C ALA A 239 -12.35 11.78 6.15
N GLY A 240 -13.47 11.16 6.54
CA GLY A 240 -14.02 11.27 7.88
C GLY A 240 -15.46 10.75 7.92
N THR A 241 -16.08 10.84 9.09
CA THR A 241 -17.46 10.39 9.26
C THR A 241 -18.42 11.32 8.52
N ARG A 242 -19.50 10.75 7.99
CA ARG A 242 -20.50 11.42 7.13
C ARG A 242 -21.04 12.74 7.69
N TYR A 243 -21.04 12.90 9.01
CA TYR A 243 -21.56 14.08 9.68
C TYR A 243 -20.49 15.11 10.08
N LEU A 244 -19.21 14.73 10.08
CA LEU A 244 -18.09 15.62 10.37
C LEU A 244 -17.40 16.13 9.10
N LYS A 245 -17.50 15.38 8.00
CA LYS A 245 -16.88 15.72 6.70
C LYS A 245 -17.91 15.61 5.58
N ARG A 246 -18.32 16.77 5.05
CA ARG A 246 -19.25 16.94 3.93
C ARG A 246 -18.80 18.13 3.09
N GLY A 247 -19.24 18.14 1.84
CA GLY A 247 -18.87 19.20 0.92
C GLY A 247 -17.46 19.05 0.40
N VAL A 248 -16.84 20.19 0.13
CA VAL A 248 -15.48 20.33 -0.37
C VAL A 248 -14.60 21.03 0.68
N ASN A 249 -13.30 20.71 0.70
CA ASN A 249 -12.31 21.46 1.47
C ASN A 249 -11.69 22.60 0.64
N GLU A 250 -10.80 23.37 1.26
CA GLU A 250 -10.13 24.52 0.63
C GLU A 250 -9.27 24.12 -0.57
N GLU A 251 -8.78 22.89 -0.59
CA GLU A 251 -8.01 22.33 -1.72
C GLU A 251 -8.87 21.70 -2.82
N GLY A 252 -10.21 21.88 -2.79
CA GLY A 252 -11.10 21.38 -3.84
C GLY A 252 -11.42 19.88 -3.79
N ARG A 253 -11.03 19.18 -2.72
CA ARG A 253 -11.26 17.74 -2.51
C ARG A 253 -12.60 17.50 -1.81
N VAL A 254 -13.49 16.77 -2.47
CA VAL A 254 -14.83 16.46 -1.93
C VAL A 254 -14.79 15.29 -0.94
N ALA A 255 -15.67 15.32 0.06
CA ALA A 255 -15.79 14.23 1.02
C ALA A 255 -16.47 13.03 0.35
N ASN A 256 -16.14 11.82 0.80
CA ASN A 256 -16.74 10.57 0.29
C ASN A 256 -16.60 10.40 -1.23
N ASP A 257 -15.50 10.89 -1.80
CA ASP A 257 -15.18 10.71 -3.21
C ASP A 257 -14.80 9.26 -3.53
N VAL A 258 -15.48 8.68 -4.52
CA VAL A 258 -15.36 7.28 -4.94
C VAL A 258 -15.43 7.21 -6.45
N GLU A 259 -14.44 6.57 -7.07
CA GLU A 259 -14.42 6.19 -8.47
C GLU A 259 -14.83 4.70 -8.55
N THR A 260 -15.90 4.40 -9.29
CA THR A 260 -16.35 3.03 -9.55
C THR A 260 -16.11 2.71 -11.02
N GLU A 261 -15.44 1.62 -11.30
CA GLU A 261 -15.07 1.18 -12.63
C GLU A 261 -15.58 -0.23 -12.89
N GLN A 262 -16.27 -0.38 -14.01
CA GLN A 262 -16.68 -1.66 -14.54
C GLN A 262 -15.81 -1.99 -15.75
N ILE A 263 -15.09 -3.11 -15.69
CA ILE A 263 -14.27 -3.64 -16.79
C ILE A 263 -14.91 -4.92 -17.30
N VAL A 264 -15.05 -5.03 -18.61
CA VAL A 264 -15.63 -6.19 -19.29
C VAL A 264 -14.73 -6.61 -20.44
N TYR A 265 -14.37 -7.89 -20.53
CA TYR A 265 -13.65 -8.46 -21.67
C TYR A 265 -14.03 -9.93 -21.90
N GLU A 266 -13.80 -10.43 -23.11
CA GLU A 266 -14.03 -11.84 -23.48
C GLU A 266 -12.83 -12.71 -23.07
N ASP A 267 -13.07 -13.78 -22.31
CA ASP A 267 -12.01 -14.59 -21.66
C ASP A 267 -11.25 -15.47 -22.67
N MET A 268 -11.94 -16.05 -23.65
CA MET A 268 -11.36 -17.09 -24.52
C MET A 268 -10.41 -16.59 -25.60
N LEU A 269 -10.57 -15.35 -26.07
CA LEU A 269 -9.73 -14.81 -27.14
C LEU A 269 -8.50 -14.07 -26.60
N GLY A 270 -8.42 -13.84 -25.28
CA GLY A 270 -7.56 -12.81 -24.71
C GLY A 270 -8.20 -11.42 -24.85
N PRO A 271 -7.64 -10.38 -24.21
CA PRO A 271 -8.30 -9.10 -24.04
C PRO A 271 -8.22 -8.22 -25.31
N TRP A 272 -8.69 -8.71 -26.46
CA TRP A 272 -8.75 -7.95 -27.71
C TRP A 272 -9.90 -6.96 -27.74
N GLN A 273 -10.98 -7.26 -27.03
CA GLN A 273 -12.14 -6.39 -26.86
C GLN A 273 -12.37 -6.14 -25.39
N ILE A 274 -11.94 -4.97 -24.94
CA ILE A 274 -12.06 -4.53 -23.55
C ILE A 274 -12.96 -3.30 -23.52
N SER A 275 -13.90 -3.29 -22.60
CA SER A 275 -14.67 -2.10 -22.25
C SER A 275 -14.38 -1.73 -20.80
N SER A 276 -14.12 -0.45 -20.53
CA SER A 276 -14.09 0.11 -19.18
C SER A 276 -15.04 1.30 -19.11
N VAL A 277 -15.88 1.32 -18.08
CA VAL A 277 -16.80 2.42 -17.78
C VAL A 277 -16.55 2.89 -16.36
N VAL A 278 -16.25 4.18 -16.20
CA VAL A 278 -15.98 4.80 -14.91
C VAL A 278 -17.13 5.73 -14.52
N GLN A 279 -17.54 5.66 -13.26
CA GLN A 279 -18.54 6.52 -12.64
C GLN A 279 -17.98 7.10 -11.34
N ASN A 280 -18.15 8.41 -11.14
CA ASN A 280 -17.71 9.08 -9.93
C ASN A 280 -18.90 9.41 -9.03
N ARG A 281 -18.69 9.26 -7.72
CA ARG A 281 -19.65 9.65 -6.68
C ARG A 281 -18.89 10.35 -5.57
N GLY A 282 -19.31 11.56 -5.21
CA GLY A 282 -18.75 12.32 -4.10
C GLY A 282 -19.80 13.17 -3.39
N SER A 283 -19.38 13.89 -2.37
CA SER A 283 -20.20 14.96 -1.80
C SER A 283 -20.38 16.09 -2.80
N ILE A 284 -21.49 16.81 -2.69
CA ILE A 284 -21.75 18.02 -3.49
C ILE A 284 -20.58 19.00 -3.26
N PRO A 285 -19.93 19.53 -4.32
CA PRO A 285 -18.72 20.35 -4.22
C PRO A 285 -19.02 21.79 -3.79
N LEU A 286 -19.62 21.93 -2.61
CA LEU A 286 -19.90 23.21 -1.97
C LEU A 286 -19.28 23.20 -0.57
N PHE A 287 -18.93 24.36 -0.04
CA PHE A 287 -18.62 24.47 1.39
C PHE A 287 -19.93 24.43 2.15
N TRP A 288 -20.25 23.27 2.74
CA TRP A 288 -21.49 23.14 3.50
C TRP A 288 -21.35 22.25 4.72
N SER A 289 -22.18 22.53 5.71
CA SER A 289 -22.25 21.78 6.96
C SER A 289 -23.69 21.57 7.38
N GLN A 290 -23.91 20.54 8.20
CA GLN A 290 -25.17 20.30 8.88
C GLN A 290 -24.87 20.09 10.35
N GLU A 291 -25.61 20.76 11.21
CA GLU A 291 -25.43 20.64 12.64
C GLU A 291 -25.92 19.27 13.13
N THR A 292 -25.11 18.60 13.94
CA THR A 292 -25.37 17.23 14.41
C THR A 292 -26.11 17.22 15.74
N SER A 293 -27.21 17.97 15.83
CA SER A 293 -28.06 17.91 17.02
C SER A 293 -28.92 16.64 16.97
N LYS A 294 -28.82 15.79 18.01
CA LYS A 294 -29.70 14.62 18.19
C LYS A 294 -31.18 14.99 18.35
N LEU A 295 -31.47 16.27 18.63
CA LEU A 295 -32.82 16.78 18.85
C LEU A 295 -33.48 17.28 17.55
N ASN A 296 -32.69 17.56 16.51
CA ASN A 296 -33.21 18.08 15.25
C ASN A 296 -33.35 16.93 14.24
N LEU A 297 -34.60 16.48 14.04
CA LEU A 297 -34.93 15.42 13.07
C LEU A 297 -34.56 15.77 11.63
N LYS A 298 -34.50 17.07 11.29
CA LYS A 298 -34.12 17.57 9.97
C LYS A 298 -33.24 18.83 10.12
N PRO A 299 -31.92 18.69 10.30
CA PRO A 299 -31.03 19.83 10.45
C PRO A 299 -30.87 20.59 9.13
N ASP A 300 -30.85 21.92 9.22
CA ASP A 300 -30.68 22.81 8.08
C ASP A 300 -29.29 22.65 7.43
N ILE A 301 -29.24 22.86 6.12
CA ILE A 301 -27.99 22.90 5.35
C ILE A 301 -27.44 24.33 5.42
N ILE A 302 -26.27 24.48 6.04
CA ILE A 302 -25.56 25.75 6.12
C ILE A 302 -24.51 25.75 5.02
N CYS A 303 -24.76 26.50 3.94
CA CYS A 303 -23.74 26.81 2.94
C CYS A 303 -22.85 27.95 3.48
N LYS A 304 -21.54 27.77 3.38
CA LYS A 304 -20.55 28.80 3.71
C LYS A 304 -20.11 29.45 2.39
N HIS A 305 -20.15 30.78 2.37
CA HIS A 305 -19.63 31.60 1.27
C HIS A 305 -18.17 31.93 1.51
#